data_AF-A0A563DHI9-F1
#
_entry.id   AF-A0A563DHI9-F1
#
_cell.length_a   1.000
_cell.length_b   1.000
_cell.length_c   1.000
_cell.angle_alpha   90.00
_cell.angle_beta   90.00
_cell.angle_gamma   90.00
#
_symmetry.space_group_name_H-M   'P 1'
#
loop_
_entity.id
_entity.type
_entity.pdbx_description
1 polymer ?
#
loop_
_entity_poly.entity_id
_entity_poly.type
_entity_poly.pdbx_seq_one_letter_code
_entity_poly.pdbx_strand_id
1 'polypeptide(L)'
;MKKNLFFTLLYSLLLISLPAQAETIENDTPVIEQQSSTKSKLYPNPARDYIQIKNSSSLPIKNISILSMVGSSMLNKDLGNQLEEQPINVSRLPSGRYFVKISYHNGSQEILNLIKI
;
A
#
# COMPACT_ATOMS: atom_id res chain seq x y z
N MET A 1 18.76 22.50 72.96
CA MET A 1 19.79 21.98 72.01
C MET A 1 19.64 20.47 71.80
N LYS A 2 18.54 20.00 71.20
CA LYS A 2 18.31 18.61 70.76
C LYS A 2 17.18 18.58 69.71
N LYS A 3 17.42 19.15 68.52
CA LYS A 3 16.44 19.10 67.42
C LYS A 3 17.06 18.87 66.03
N ASN A 4 18.38 18.68 65.96
CA ASN A 4 19.10 18.50 64.69
C ASN A 4 19.63 17.07 64.51
N LEU A 5 19.30 16.15 65.42
CA LEU A 5 19.69 14.73 65.34
C LEU A 5 18.63 13.85 64.64
N PHE A 6 17.42 14.38 64.43
CA PHE A 6 16.35 13.65 63.75
C PHE A 6 16.35 13.88 62.22
N PHE A 7 16.91 14.99 61.76
CA PHE A 7 16.94 15.33 60.34
C PHE A 7 18.09 14.65 59.57
N THR A 8 19.15 14.26 60.27
CA THR A 8 20.27 13.49 59.69
C THR A 8 19.96 12.00 59.53
N LEU A 9 18.91 11.49 60.18
CA LEU A 9 18.47 10.10 60.04
C LEU A 9 17.53 9.90 58.82
N LEU A 10 16.93 10.98 58.30
CA LEU A 10 16.06 10.93 57.13
C LEU A 10 16.84 11.08 55.80
N TYR A 11 18.10 11.52 55.85
CA TYR A 11 18.94 11.76 54.67
C TYR A 11 19.82 10.55 54.28
N SER A 12 19.83 9.46 55.06
CA SER A 12 20.64 8.26 54.76
C SER A 12 19.92 7.18 53.95
N LEU A 13 18.63 7.34 53.65
CA LEU A 13 17.86 6.37 52.85
C LEU A 13 17.66 6.79 51.38
N LEU A 14 18.56 7.64 50.85
CA LEU A 14 18.51 8.11 49.46
C LEU A 14 19.70 7.63 48.61
N LEU A 15 20.16 6.40 48.84
CA LEU A 15 21.12 5.70 47.98
C LEU A 15 20.71 4.23 47.84
N ILE A 16 19.57 3.97 47.21
CA ILE A 16 19.28 2.67 46.61
C ILE A 16 19.22 2.90 45.11
N SER A 17 20.21 2.34 44.42
CA SER A 17 20.42 2.37 42.98
C SER A 17 19.17 1.91 42.20
N LEU A 18 18.72 2.71 41.24
CA LEU A 18 17.96 2.16 40.11
C LEU A 18 18.93 1.39 39.21
N PRO A 19 18.71 0.10 38.88
CA PRO A 19 19.19 -0.38 37.60
C PRO A 19 18.41 0.39 36.54
N ALA A 20 19.13 1.13 35.69
CA ALA A 20 18.57 1.59 34.44
C ALA A 20 18.30 0.35 33.57
N GLN A 21 17.15 -0.30 33.77
CA GLN A 21 16.62 -1.22 32.78
C GLN A 21 16.09 -0.32 31.65
N ALA A 22 16.78 -0.33 30.52
CA ALA A 22 16.28 0.29 29.31
C ALA A 22 14.95 -0.36 28.94
N GLU A 23 13.86 0.40 29.02
CA GLU A 23 12.65 0.05 28.29
C GLU A 23 12.97 0.26 26.80
N THR A 24 13.32 -0.82 26.11
CA THR A 24 13.14 -0.85 24.66
C THR A 24 11.65 -0.67 24.43
N ILE A 25 11.28 0.48 23.87
CA ILE A 25 9.94 0.67 23.29
C ILE A 25 9.81 -0.38 22.19
N GLU A 26 9.25 -1.55 22.53
CA GLU A 26 8.67 -2.44 21.55
C GLU A 26 7.52 -1.66 20.94
N ASN A 27 7.77 -1.04 19.79
CA ASN A 27 6.72 -0.54 18.93
C ASN A 27 5.98 -1.75 18.37
N ASP A 28 5.16 -2.39 19.21
CA ASP A 28 4.06 -3.24 18.79
C ASP A 28 2.91 -2.34 18.34
N THR A 29 3.22 -1.45 17.40
CA THR A 29 2.16 -0.91 16.55
C THR A 29 1.65 -2.09 15.76
N PRO A 30 0.36 -2.46 15.86
CA PRO A 30 -0.21 -3.41 14.95
C PRO A 30 0.02 -2.86 13.56
N VAL A 31 0.92 -3.51 12.81
CA VAL A 31 1.02 -3.30 11.38
C VAL A 31 -0.36 -3.70 10.89
N ILE A 32 -1.20 -2.72 10.57
CA ILE A 32 -2.37 -2.96 9.74
C ILE A 32 -1.77 -3.35 8.40
N GLU A 33 -1.48 -4.64 8.24
CA GLU A 33 -1.18 -5.23 6.97
C GLU A 33 -2.47 -5.04 6.18
N GLN A 34 -2.56 -3.93 5.44
CA GLN A 34 -3.60 -3.72 4.46
C GLN A 34 -3.37 -4.79 3.41
N GLN A 35 -3.93 -5.97 3.66
CA GLN A 35 -3.98 -7.09 2.76
C GLN A 35 -4.92 -6.66 1.63
N SER A 36 -4.40 -5.82 0.75
CA SER A 36 -5.04 -5.37 -0.47
C SER A 36 -5.19 -6.60 -1.34
N SER A 37 -6.32 -7.28 -1.17
CA SER A 37 -6.66 -8.44 -1.97
C SER A 37 -6.73 -7.99 -3.42
N THR A 38 -5.74 -8.41 -4.20
CA THR A 38 -5.69 -8.15 -5.63
C THR A 38 -6.86 -8.90 -6.28
N LYS A 39 -7.85 -8.16 -6.77
CA LYS A 39 -9.10 -8.65 -7.36
C LYS A 39 -8.92 -9.05 -8.81
N SER A 40 -7.97 -8.41 -9.50
CA SER A 40 -7.78 -8.59 -10.94
C SER A 40 -6.34 -8.97 -11.28
N LYS A 41 -6.17 -9.74 -12.35
CA LYS A 41 -4.85 -10.12 -12.88
C LYS A 41 -4.64 -9.51 -14.25
N LEU A 42 -3.42 -9.06 -14.53
CA LEU A 42 -3.02 -8.47 -15.80
C LEU A 42 -2.03 -9.40 -16.52
N TYR A 43 -2.28 -9.70 -17.79
CA TYR A 43 -1.40 -10.55 -18.61
C TYR A 43 -1.52 -10.22 -20.10
N PRO A 44 -0.47 -10.46 -20.91
CA PRO A 44 0.87 -10.79 -20.46
C PRO A 44 1.51 -9.61 -19.71
N ASN A 45 2.41 -9.93 -18.78
CA ASN A 45 3.26 -8.96 -18.10
C ASN A 45 4.62 -9.61 -17.89
N PRO A 46 5.70 -9.20 -18.59
CA PRO A 46 5.78 -8.05 -19.50
C PRO A 46 4.91 -8.15 -20.76
N ALA A 47 4.48 -7.00 -21.29
CA ALA A 47 3.61 -6.89 -22.47
C ALA A 47 4.32 -6.26 -23.67
N ARG A 48 3.97 -6.69 -24.89
CA ARG A 48 4.43 -6.07 -26.15
C ARG A 48 3.34 -5.23 -26.80
N ASP A 49 2.27 -5.87 -27.26
CA ASP A 49 1.27 -5.19 -28.09
C ASP A 49 -0.09 -5.00 -27.41
N TYR A 50 -0.44 -5.92 -26.52
CA TYR A 50 -1.71 -5.91 -25.81
C TYR A 50 -1.56 -6.46 -24.39
N ILE A 51 -2.53 -6.11 -23.56
CA ILE A 51 -2.79 -6.72 -22.25
C ILE A 51 -4.25 -7.12 -22.16
N GLN A 52 -4.54 -8.06 -21.28
CA GLN A 52 -5.88 -8.44 -20.84
C GLN A 52 -5.93 -8.35 -19.33
N ILE A 53 -7.11 -7.99 -18.82
CA ILE A 53 -7.39 -7.96 -17.39
C ILE A 53 -8.42 -9.05 -17.11
N LYS A 54 -8.04 -10.03 -16.29
CA LYS A 54 -8.99 -11.01 -15.76
C LYS A 54 -9.46 -10.54 -14.40
N ASN A 55 -10.71 -10.12 -14.34
CA ASN A 55 -11.39 -9.84 -13.09
C ASN A 55 -11.69 -11.17 -12.39
N SER A 56 -11.14 -11.35 -11.18
CA SER A 56 -11.44 -12.51 -10.33
C SER A 56 -12.48 -12.17 -9.24
N SER A 57 -12.97 -10.93 -9.23
CA SER A 57 -14.03 -10.46 -8.34
C SER A 57 -15.39 -10.52 -9.04
N SER A 58 -16.46 -10.57 -8.26
CA SER A 58 -17.83 -10.37 -8.74
C SER A 58 -18.18 -8.89 -8.99
N LEU A 59 -17.28 -7.96 -8.65
CA LEU A 59 -17.49 -6.53 -8.85
C LEU A 59 -17.18 -6.15 -10.29
N PRO A 60 -18.13 -5.57 -11.05
CA PRO A 60 -17.88 -5.24 -12.43
C PRO A 60 -16.92 -4.06 -12.58
N ILE A 61 -16.04 -4.15 -13.57
CA ILE A 61 -15.09 -3.10 -13.92
C ILE A 61 -15.82 -2.02 -14.72
N LYS A 62 -15.76 -0.79 -14.21
CA LYS A 62 -16.30 0.41 -14.88
C LYS A 62 -15.31 1.00 -15.87
N ASN A 63 -14.04 1.13 -15.46
CA ASN A 63 -13.04 1.84 -16.23
C ASN A 63 -11.65 1.25 -16.01
N ILE A 64 -10.85 1.25 -17.08
CA ILE A 64 -9.42 0.94 -17.03
C ILE A 64 -8.65 2.14 -17.54
N SER A 65 -7.69 2.60 -16.75
CA SER A 65 -6.77 3.68 -17.11
C SER A 65 -5.32 3.22 -16.99
N ILE A 66 -4.51 3.44 -18.02
CA ILE A 66 -3.06 3.23 -17.96
C ILE A 66 -2.41 4.58 -17.68
N LEU A 67 -1.64 4.65 -16.60
CA LEU A 67 -0.95 5.84 -16.12
C LEU A 67 0.56 5.63 -16.24
N SER A 68 1.28 6.69 -16.59
CA SER A 68 2.74 6.72 -16.48
C SER A 68 3.22 6.70 -15.03
N MET A 69 4.53 6.52 -14.81
CA MET A 69 5.13 6.57 -13.47
C MET A 69 4.88 7.90 -12.73
N VAL A 70 4.69 9.01 -13.45
CA VAL A 70 4.37 10.33 -12.86
C VAL A 70 2.85 10.57 -12.73
N GLY A 71 2.02 9.58 -13.07
CA GLY A 71 0.56 9.64 -12.92
C GLY A 71 -0.21 10.19 -14.13
N SER A 72 0.48 10.66 -15.19
CA SER A 72 -0.19 11.12 -16.41
C SER A 72 -0.96 9.99 -17.09
N SER A 73 -2.21 10.24 -17.47
CA SER A 73 -3.08 9.26 -18.17
C SER A 73 -2.61 9.07 -19.61
N MET A 74 -2.17 7.86 -19.93
CA MET A 74 -1.69 7.46 -21.26
C MET A 74 -2.78 6.78 -22.09
N LEU A 75 -3.69 6.07 -21.44
CA LEU A 75 -4.83 5.41 -22.07
C LEU A 75 -5.99 5.41 -21.08
N ASN A 76 -7.20 5.68 -21.57
CA ASN A 76 -8.41 5.56 -20.79
C ASN A 76 -9.46 4.78 -21.60
N LYS A 77 -10.00 3.72 -21.00
CA LYS A 77 -10.99 2.83 -21.59
C LYS A 77 -12.17 2.69 -20.64
N ASP A 78 -13.28 3.34 -21.00
CA ASP A 78 -14.57 3.07 -20.38
C ASP A 78 -15.12 1.74 -20.91
N LEU A 79 -15.52 0.85 -20.01
CA LEU A 79 -16.07 -0.45 -20.35
C LEU A 79 -17.59 -0.40 -20.49
N GLY A 80 -18.31 0.55 -19.89
CA GLY A 80 -19.78 0.60 -19.98
C GLY A 80 -20.43 -0.76 -19.74
N ASN A 81 -21.06 -1.32 -20.79
CA ASN A 81 -21.65 -2.68 -20.81
C ASN A 81 -20.81 -3.71 -21.60
N GLN A 82 -19.57 -3.37 -22.00
CA GLN A 82 -18.68 -4.23 -22.77
C GLN A 82 -18.12 -5.36 -21.91
N LEU A 83 -17.80 -6.49 -22.55
CA LEU A 83 -17.19 -7.64 -21.90
C LEU A 83 -15.82 -7.27 -21.30
N GLU A 84 -15.59 -7.67 -20.04
CA GLU A 84 -14.40 -7.34 -19.24
C GLU A 84 -13.09 -7.93 -19.79
N GLU A 85 -13.15 -8.83 -20.76
CA GLU A 85 -12.01 -9.62 -21.26
C GLU A 85 -11.46 -9.15 -22.62
N GLN A 86 -11.87 -7.97 -23.10
CA GLN A 86 -11.33 -7.46 -24.37
C GLN A 86 -9.86 -7.04 -24.24
N PRO A 87 -9.00 -7.40 -25.22
CA PRO A 87 -7.60 -7.00 -25.19
C PRO A 87 -7.46 -5.48 -25.34
N ILE A 88 -6.61 -4.89 -24.50
CA ILE A 88 -6.26 -3.48 -24.50
C ILE A 88 -4.95 -3.32 -25.26
N ASN A 89 -4.97 -2.56 -26.35
CA ASN A 89 -3.78 -2.28 -27.15
C ASN A 89 -2.83 -1.34 -26.39
N VAL A 90 -1.60 -1.80 -26.16
CA VAL A 90 -0.50 -1.05 -25.54
C VAL A 90 0.72 -0.90 -26.46
N SER A 91 0.63 -1.30 -27.73
CA SER A 91 1.73 -1.27 -28.71
C SER A 91 2.35 0.11 -28.90
N ARG A 92 1.56 1.17 -28.72
CA ARG A 92 1.99 2.58 -28.85
C ARG A 92 2.64 3.14 -27.59
N LEU A 93 2.62 2.42 -26.48
CA LEU A 93 3.31 2.84 -25.26
C LEU A 93 4.82 2.59 -25.41
N PRO A 94 5.68 3.57 -25.09
CA PRO A 94 7.11 3.33 -24.97
C PRO A 94 7.43 2.21 -23.97
N SER A 95 8.56 1.53 -24.14
CA SER A 95 9.01 0.53 -23.17
C SER A 95 9.29 1.20 -21.83
N GLY A 96 8.83 0.59 -20.74
CA GLY A 96 8.86 1.21 -19.42
C GLY A 96 7.86 0.61 -18.44
N ARG A 97 7.77 1.25 -17.27
CA ARG A 97 6.83 0.87 -16.21
C ARG A 97 5.62 1.79 -16.22
N TYR A 98 4.45 1.19 -16.00
CA TYR A 98 3.16 1.87 -15.98
C TYR A 98 2.30 1.33 -14.84
N PHE A 99 1.33 2.14 -14.42
CA PHE A 99 0.28 1.72 -13.52
C PHE A 99 -1.01 1.49 -14.29
N VAL A 100 -1.68 0.38 -14.06
CA VAL A 100 -3.00 0.10 -14.59
C VAL A 100 -3.99 0.26 -13.47
N LYS A 101 -4.74 1.36 -13.51
CA LYS A 101 -5.79 1.69 -12.56
C LYS A 101 -7.11 1.12 -13.05
N ILE A 102 -7.68 0.21 -12.26
CA ILE A 102 -8.98 -0.40 -12.47
C ILE A 102 -9.95 0.29 -11.52
N SER A 103 -11.04 0.85 -12.04
CA SER A 103 -12.13 1.42 -11.25
C SER A 103 -13.37 0.56 -11.40
N TYR A 104 -13.95 0.15 -10.28
CA TYR A 104 -15.14 -0.69 -10.24
C TYR A 104 -16.41 0.16 -10.11
N HIS A 105 -17.58 -0.40 -10.46
CA HIS A 105 -18.85 0.33 -10.37
C HIS A 105 -19.23 0.75 -8.95
N ASN A 106 -18.79 0.00 -7.93
CA ASN A 106 -19.02 0.34 -6.53
C ASN A 106 -18.10 1.47 -5.99
N GLY A 107 -17.27 2.07 -6.85
CA GLY A 107 -16.34 3.13 -6.49
C GLY A 107 -14.99 2.66 -5.96
N SER A 108 -14.81 1.35 -5.68
CA SER A 108 -13.49 0.83 -5.31
C SER A 108 -12.51 0.88 -6.47
N GLN A 109 -11.22 0.95 -6.15
CA GLN A 109 -10.14 1.04 -7.13
C GLN A 109 -9.03 0.05 -6.80
N GLU A 110 -8.32 -0.38 -7.84
CA GLU A 110 -7.17 -1.27 -7.76
C GLU A 110 -6.09 -0.78 -8.72
N ILE A 111 -4.82 -0.93 -8.34
CA ILE A 111 -3.67 -0.56 -9.17
C ILE A 111 -2.82 -1.81 -9.38
N LEU A 112 -2.59 -2.14 -10.66
CA LEU A 112 -1.67 -3.19 -11.08
C LEU A 112 -0.44 -2.58 -11.76
N ASN A 113 0.70 -3.25 -11.66
CA ASN A 113 1.93 -2.83 -12.34
C ASN A 113 2.02 -3.46 -13.72
N LEU A 114 2.33 -2.67 -14.73
CA LEU A 114 2.58 -3.11 -16.10
C LEU A 114 4.04 -2.83 -16.49
N ILE A 115 4.72 -3.84 -17.00
CA ILE A 115 6.03 -3.73 -17.66
C ILE A 115 5.78 -3.82 -19.17
N LYS A 116 6.03 -2.73 -19.89
CA LYS A 116 5.99 -2.67 -21.35
C LYS A 116 7.40 -2.90 -21.89
N ILE A 117 7.55 -3.85 -22.81
CA ILE A 117 8.79 -4.14 -23.54
C ILE A 117 8.65 -3.82 -25.02
#